data_AF-A0A7X8MZU8-F1
#
_entry.id   AF-A0A7X8MZU8-F1
#
_cell.length_a   1.000
_cell.length_b   1.000
_cell.length_c   1.000
_cell.angle_alpha   90.00
_cell.angle_beta   90.00
_cell.angle_gamma   90.00
#
_symmetry.space_group_name_H-M   'P 1'
#
loop_
_entity.id
_entity.type
_entity.pdbx_description
1 polymer ?
#
loop_
_entity_poly.entity_id
_entity_poly.type
_entity_poly.pdbx_seq_one_letter_code
_entity_poly.pdbx_strand_id
1 'polypeptide(L)'
;MMGAWGTAISSNDEYADVYEEIMDEFNKGIPIETVINEIIKKYQNEFEDDEDSLNNLYFAAAFAAWECGMQEVKHYNKVKEIIESGSDIKCWRELGASNQDIKKREKALLSFLTKLSTPKEKPKKPKPIKFKPALFEKGDVLAILLDDGSYSGAVVLENLKDTGEYGENFIVKAFMNNNEKPTILEILNSNVYDYAWYMGFHYKKYIKRIEQIGNIKIEFEYDSSGPGTTHSGWVSFVSSNNENSYQIEENKDIKNVNSFLSMTPSELAKRQKESLKRILRYP
;
A
#
# COMPACT_ATOMS: atom_id res chain seq x y z
N MET A 1 27.47 -16.53 -1.01
CA MET A 1 26.48 -17.36 -0.29
C MET A 1 25.14 -16.66 -0.44
N MET A 2 24.28 -17.16 -1.33
CA MET A 2 22.94 -16.59 -1.54
C MET A 2 21.98 -17.12 -0.47
N GLY A 3 20.99 -16.30 -0.11
CA GLY A 3 20.09 -16.46 1.04
C GLY A 3 19.35 -17.79 1.11
N ALA A 4 18.83 -18.10 2.29
CA ALA A 4 18.16 -19.36 2.59
C ALA A 4 16.85 -19.52 1.80
N TRP A 5 16.92 -20.11 0.60
CA TRP A 5 15.75 -20.55 -0.15
C TRP A 5 15.01 -21.62 0.67
N GLY A 6 13.78 -21.32 1.07
CA GLY A 6 12.92 -22.34 1.67
C GLY A 6 12.55 -23.38 0.63
N THR A 7 12.56 -24.67 1.00
CA THR A 7 12.19 -25.77 0.09
C THR A 7 10.68 -25.99 -0.04
N ALA A 8 9.88 -25.21 0.70
CA ALA A 8 8.43 -25.20 0.57
C ALA A 8 8.01 -24.48 -0.72
N ILE A 9 6.87 -24.87 -1.27
CA ILE A 9 6.28 -24.20 -2.46
C ILE A 9 6.03 -22.72 -2.17
N SER A 10 5.48 -22.42 -0.98
CA SER A 10 5.20 -21.05 -0.53
C SER A 10 6.43 -20.24 -0.10
N SER A 11 7.64 -20.73 -0.34
CA SER A 11 8.88 -19.99 -0.07
C SER A 11 9.50 -19.39 -1.33
N ASN A 12 8.86 -19.57 -2.48
CA ASN A 12 9.21 -18.88 -3.73
C ASN A 12 8.44 -17.55 -3.79
N ASP A 13 9.13 -16.48 -4.21
CA ASP A 13 8.60 -15.12 -4.20
C ASP A 13 7.51 -14.95 -5.26
N GLU A 14 7.69 -15.50 -6.47
CA GLU A 14 6.68 -15.45 -7.54
C GLU A 14 5.38 -16.17 -7.13
N TYR A 15 5.49 -17.31 -6.46
CA TYR A 15 4.34 -18.00 -5.88
C TYR A 15 3.60 -17.10 -4.87
N ALA A 16 4.34 -16.41 -4.00
CA ALA A 16 3.78 -15.59 -2.95
C ALA A 16 3.03 -14.39 -3.54
N ASP A 17 3.64 -13.70 -4.51
CA ASP A 17 3.06 -12.55 -5.20
C ASP A 17 1.78 -12.94 -5.96
N VAL A 18 1.81 -14.02 -6.74
CA VAL A 18 0.63 -14.51 -7.47
C VAL A 18 -0.48 -14.92 -6.51
N TYR A 19 -0.15 -15.62 -5.43
CA TYR A 19 -1.14 -16.03 -4.44
C TYR A 19 -1.75 -14.82 -3.72
N GLU A 20 -0.96 -13.81 -3.36
CA GLU A 20 -1.45 -12.56 -2.76
C GLU A 20 -2.41 -11.84 -3.70
N GLU A 21 -2.05 -11.67 -4.98
CA GLU A 21 -2.93 -11.06 -5.98
C GLU A 21 -4.27 -11.81 -6.13
N ILE A 22 -4.25 -13.15 -6.20
CA ILE A 22 -5.47 -13.96 -6.25
C ILE A 22 -6.34 -13.69 -5.02
N MET A 23 -5.73 -13.68 -3.83
CA MET A 23 -6.47 -13.52 -2.59
C MET A 23 -7.03 -12.11 -2.44
N ASP A 24 -6.34 -11.09 -2.94
CA ASP A 24 -6.81 -9.70 -2.91
C ASP A 24 -8.03 -9.49 -3.80
N GLU A 25 -8.00 -9.99 -5.04
CA GLU A 25 -9.16 -9.94 -5.93
C GLU A 25 -10.34 -10.76 -5.37
N PHE A 26 -10.06 -11.92 -4.78
CA PHE A 26 -11.09 -12.70 -4.10
C PHE A 26 -11.68 -11.95 -2.89
N ASN A 27 -10.87 -11.23 -2.12
CA ASN A 27 -11.33 -10.41 -0.99
C ASN A 27 -12.16 -9.20 -1.42
N LYS A 28 -11.98 -8.70 -2.65
CA LYS A 28 -12.87 -7.69 -3.28
C LYS A 28 -14.25 -8.25 -3.62
N GLY A 29 -14.48 -9.56 -3.45
CA GLY A 29 -15.75 -10.22 -3.67
C GLY A 29 -15.92 -10.83 -5.06
N ILE A 30 -14.86 -10.85 -5.87
CA ILE A 30 -14.86 -11.50 -7.18
C ILE A 30 -14.89 -13.02 -6.98
N PRO A 31 -15.70 -13.79 -7.74
CA PRO A 31 -15.71 -15.24 -7.66
C PRO A 31 -14.31 -15.84 -7.92
N ILE A 32 -13.88 -16.77 -7.07
CA ILE A 32 -12.51 -17.34 -7.14
C ILE A 32 -12.18 -17.96 -8.51
N GLU A 33 -13.14 -18.57 -9.18
CA GLU A 33 -12.96 -19.11 -10.53
C GLU A 33 -12.60 -18.02 -11.54
N THR A 34 -13.31 -16.89 -11.49
CA THR A 34 -13.03 -15.73 -12.35
C THR A 34 -11.64 -15.19 -12.10
N VAL A 35 -11.28 -14.96 -10.83
CA VAL A 35 -9.96 -14.46 -10.43
C VAL A 35 -8.83 -15.35 -10.96
N ILE A 36 -8.94 -16.66 -10.73
CA ILE A 36 -7.90 -17.61 -11.14
C ILE A 36 -7.75 -17.63 -12.67
N ASN A 37 -8.85 -17.64 -13.42
CA ASN A 37 -8.79 -17.66 -14.87
C ASN A 37 -8.16 -16.38 -15.44
N GLU A 38 -8.46 -15.22 -14.86
CA GLU A 38 -7.88 -13.93 -15.27
C GLU A 38 -6.39 -13.85 -14.95
N ILE A 39 -5.98 -14.25 -13.74
CA ILE A 39 -4.58 -14.24 -13.31
C ILE A 39 -3.74 -15.24 -14.09
N ILE A 40 -4.23 -16.46 -14.33
CA ILE A 40 -3.53 -17.42 -15.21
C ILE A 40 -3.35 -16.81 -16.60
N LYS A 41 -4.40 -16.23 -17.17
CA LYS A 41 -4.32 -15.63 -18.51
C LYS A 41 -3.34 -14.45 -18.58
N LYS A 42 -3.30 -13.61 -17.54
CA LYS A 42 -2.36 -12.48 -17.40
C LYS A 42 -0.93 -12.98 -17.41
N TYR A 43 -0.60 -13.87 -16.47
CA TYR A 43 0.78 -14.28 -16.21
C TYR A 43 1.30 -15.35 -17.16
N GLN A 44 0.44 -16.17 -17.76
CA GLN A 44 0.88 -17.18 -18.72
C GLN A 44 1.60 -16.57 -19.92
N ASN A 45 1.18 -15.37 -20.36
CA ASN A 45 1.87 -14.65 -21.44
C ASN A 45 3.14 -13.97 -20.94
N GLU A 46 3.15 -13.48 -19.69
CA GLU A 46 4.31 -12.81 -19.09
C GLU A 46 5.46 -13.79 -18.84
N PHE A 47 5.14 -15.02 -18.46
CA PHE A 47 6.08 -16.08 -18.12
C PHE A 47 6.30 -17.07 -19.25
N GLU A 48 5.91 -16.77 -20.49
CA GLU A 48 5.93 -17.74 -21.61
C GLU A 48 7.32 -18.41 -21.78
N ASP A 49 8.40 -17.67 -21.56
CA ASP A 49 9.79 -18.13 -21.66
C ASP A 49 10.43 -18.51 -20.31
N ASP A 50 9.68 -18.53 -19.21
CA ASP A 50 10.15 -18.84 -17.85
C ASP A 50 9.36 -20.01 -17.24
N GLU A 51 9.94 -21.21 -17.37
CA GLU A 51 9.35 -22.46 -16.87
C GLU A 51 9.20 -22.48 -15.34
N ASP A 52 10.12 -21.84 -14.59
CA ASP A 52 10.03 -21.80 -13.11
C ASP A 52 8.87 -20.89 -12.67
N SER A 53 8.77 -19.70 -13.26
CA SER A 53 7.66 -18.77 -13.00
C SER A 53 6.31 -19.35 -13.40
N LEU A 54 6.21 -20.06 -14.53
CA LEU A 54 4.98 -20.78 -14.92
C LEU A 54 4.60 -21.86 -13.91
N ASN A 55 5.56 -22.63 -13.42
CA ASN A 55 5.30 -23.66 -12.41
C ASN A 55 4.75 -23.05 -11.12
N ASN A 56 5.37 -21.98 -10.63
CA ASN A 56 4.93 -21.27 -9.43
C ASN A 56 3.56 -20.60 -9.60
N LEU A 57 3.24 -20.04 -10.78
CA LEU A 57 1.90 -19.56 -11.14
C LEU A 57 0.84 -20.64 -10.97
N TYR A 58 1.05 -21.83 -11.55
CA TYR A 58 0.08 -22.92 -11.46
C TYR A 58 -0.04 -23.49 -10.04
N PHE A 59 1.06 -23.54 -9.28
CA PHE A 59 1.01 -23.93 -7.88
C PHE A 59 0.20 -22.94 -7.03
N ALA A 60 0.41 -21.63 -7.21
CA ALA A 60 -0.32 -20.59 -6.49
C ALA A 60 -1.83 -20.65 -6.82
N ALA A 61 -2.16 -20.71 -8.11
CA ALA A 61 -3.55 -20.82 -8.58
C ALA A 61 -4.26 -22.06 -8.03
N ALA A 62 -3.64 -23.23 -8.12
CA ALA A 62 -4.24 -24.47 -7.62
C ALA A 62 -4.40 -24.46 -6.09
N PHE A 63 -3.44 -23.86 -5.38
CA PHE A 63 -3.55 -23.72 -3.94
C PHE A 63 -4.67 -22.78 -3.52
N ALA A 64 -4.78 -21.61 -4.16
CA ALA A 64 -5.83 -20.64 -3.89
C ALA A 64 -7.22 -21.21 -4.20
N ALA A 65 -7.36 -21.93 -5.33
CA ALA A 65 -8.56 -22.68 -5.67
C ALA A 65 -8.99 -23.60 -4.53
N TRP A 66 -8.07 -24.48 -4.10
CA TRP A 66 -8.29 -25.43 -3.03
C TRP A 66 -8.62 -24.74 -1.70
N GLU A 67 -7.89 -23.68 -1.33
CA GLU A 67 -8.09 -22.97 -0.08
C GLU A 67 -9.48 -22.33 0.00
N CYS A 68 -9.99 -21.82 -1.13
CA CYS A 68 -11.34 -21.25 -1.27
C CYS A 68 -12.42 -22.31 -1.54
N GLY A 69 -12.08 -23.61 -1.51
CA GLY A 69 -13.03 -24.72 -1.66
C GLY A 69 -13.40 -25.05 -3.10
N MET A 70 -12.71 -24.50 -4.09
CA MET A 70 -12.87 -24.83 -5.50
C MET A 70 -12.04 -26.08 -5.83
N GLN A 71 -12.72 -27.16 -6.22
CA GLN A 71 -12.08 -28.45 -6.51
C GLN A 71 -12.26 -28.82 -7.99
N GLU A 72 -11.74 -27.97 -8.87
CA GLU A 72 -11.73 -28.27 -10.30
C GLU A 72 -10.58 -29.21 -10.67
N VAL A 73 -10.93 -30.28 -11.39
CA VAL A 73 -10.00 -31.32 -11.85
C VAL A 73 -8.88 -30.72 -12.72
N LYS A 74 -9.14 -29.65 -13.47
CA LYS A 74 -8.15 -29.01 -14.35
C LYS A 74 -6.92 -28.49 -13.60
N HIS A 75 -7.11 -27.84 -12.46
CA HIS A 75 -6.01 -27.27 -11.67
C HIS A 75 -5.18 -28.36 -11.00
N TYR A 76 -5.85 -29.38 -10.45
CA TYR A 76 -5.17 -30.55 -9.90
C TYR A 76 -4.34 -31.27 -10.96
N ASN A 77 -4.92 -31.51 -12.14
CA ASN A 77 -4.22 -32.21 -13.23
C ASN A 77 -3.01 -31.43 -13.73
N LYS A 78 -3.08 -30.09 -13.80
CA LYS A 78 -1.93 -29.29 -14.22
C LYS A 78 -0.78 -29.35 -13.21
N VAL A 79 -1.07 -29.25 -11.92
CA VAL A 79 -0.05 -29.43 -10.86
C VAL A 79 0.54 -30.84 -10.91
N LYS A 80 -0.31 -31.86 -11.10
CA LYS A 80 0.12 -33.25 -11.25
C LYS A 80 1.09 -33.42 -12.43
N GLU A 81 0.77 -32.86 -13.59
CA GLU A 81 1.60 -32.89 -14.80
C GLU A 81 2.99 -32.28 -14.56
N ILE A 82 3.06 -31.12 -13.90
CA ILE A 82 4.34 -30.45 -13.57
C ILE A 82 5.19 -31.34 -12.65
N ILE A 83 4.58 -31.94 -11.63
CA ILE A 83 5.28 -32.78 -10.65
C ILE A 83 5.75 -34.10 -11.30
N GLU A 84 4.89 -34.77 -12.07
CA GLU A 84 5.20 -36.07 -12.67
C GLU A 84 6.19 -35.97 -13.84
N SER A 85 6.17 -34.87 -14.60
CA SER A 85 7.17 -34.60 -15.63
C SER A 85 8.55 -34.23 -15.05
N GLY A 86 8.59 -33.82 -13.77
CA GLY A 86 9.80 -33.35 -13.12
C GLY A 86 10.24 -31.95 -13.55
N SER A 87 9.35 -31.17 -14.18
CA SER A 87 9.62 -29.81 -14.66
C SER A 87 10.17 -28.89 -13.55
N ASP A 88 9.47 -28.80 -12.39
CA ASP A 88 9.93 -27.99 -11.25
C ASP A 88 11.31 -28.43 -10.72
N ILE A 89 11.55 -29.74 -10.63
CA ILE A 89 12.83 -30.28 -10.14
C ILE A 89 13.97 -29.99 -11.13
N LYS A 90 13.68 -29.93 -12.43
CA LYS A 90 14.64 -29.53 -13.45
C LYS A 90 15.04 -28.06 -13.27
N CYS A 91 14.09 -27.14 -13.11
CA CYS A 91 14.35 -25.73 -12.81
C CYS A 91 15.24 -25.58 -11.57
N TRP A 92 14.92 -26.27 -10.48
CA TRP A 92 15.73 -26.24 -9.26
C TRP A 92 17.17 -26.72 -9.47
N ARG A 93 17.39 -27.75 -10.29
CA ARG A 93 18.75 -28.23 -10.62
C ARG A 93 19.51 -27.19 -11.44
N GLU A 94 18.87 -26.55 -12.40
CA GLU A 94 19.47 -25.51 -13.25
C GLU A 94 19.85 -24.26 -12.44
N LEU A 95 19.05 -23.92 -11.42
CA LEU A 95 19.35 -22.86 -10.44
C LEU A 95 20.42 -23.26 -9.41
N GLY A 96 20.98 -24.48 -9.49
CA GLY A 96 22.09 -24.93 -8.65
C GLY A 96 21.69 -25.43 -7.26
N ALA A 97 20.44 -25.85 -7.07
CA ALA A 97 19.99 -26.41 -5.79
C ALA A 97 20.78 -27.68 -5.42
N SER A 98 21.06 -27.84 -4.13
CA SER A 98 21.77 -29.02 -3.63
C SER A 98 20.91 -30.28 -3.73
N ASN A 99 21.54 -31.46 -3.85
CA ASN A 99 20.82 -32.74 -3.82
C ASN A 99 19.97 -32.93 -2.55
N GLN A 100 20.35 -32.31 -1.43
CA GLN A 100 19.56 -32.35 -0.20
C GLN A 100 18.29 -31.51 -0.34
N ASP A 101 18.37 -30.35 -0.98
CA ASP A 101 17.23 -29.45 -1.17
C ASP A 101 16.29 -29.97 -2.25
N ILE A 102 16.82 -30.58 -3.33
CA ILE A 102 16.01 -31.31 -4.31
C ILE A 102 15.13 -32.37 -3.64
N LYS A 103 15.70 -33.21 -2.75
CA LYS A 103 14.92 -34.23 -2.03
C LYS A 103 13.85 -33.63 -1.12
N LYS A 104 14.12 -32.48 -0.50
CA LYS A 104 13.12 -31.76 0.31
C LYS A 104 12.02 -31.20 -0.58
N ARG A 105 12.36 -30.64 -1.73
CA ARG A 105 11.41 -30.10 -2.71
C ARG A 105 10.50 -31.18 -3.26
N GLU A 106 11.04 -32.33 -3.68
CA GLU A 106 10.25 -33.50 -4.11
C GLU A 106 9.22 -33.91 -3.05
N LYS A 107 9.64 -33.99 -1.78
CA LYS A 107 8.73 -34.31 -0.67
C LYS A 107 7.65 -33.23 -0.48
N ALA A 108 7.99 -31.96 -0.66
CA ALA A 108 7.04 -30.85 -0.58
C ALA A 108 6.00 -30.91 -1.71
N LEU A 109 6.44 -31.17 -2.95
CA LEU A 109 5.57 -31.35 -4.12
C LEU A 109 4.59 -32.51 -3.93
N LEU A 110 5.06 -33.68 -3.47
CA LEU A 110 4.18 -34.83 -3.21
C LEU A 110 3.16 -34.55 -2.11
N SER A 111 3.59 -33.86 -1.04
CA SER A 111 2.70 -33.45 0.04
C SER A 111 1.66 -32.45 -0.44
N PHE A 112 2.06 -31.52 -1.33
CA PHE A 112 1.17 -30.55 -1.95
C PHE A 112 0.13 -31.21 -2.85
N LEU A 113 0.54 -32.14 -3.71
CA LEU A 113 -0.38 -32.88 -4.57
C LEU A 113 -1.39 -33.69 -3.73
N THR A 114 -0.93 -34.34 -2.67
CA THR A 114 -1.79 -35.07 -1.72
C THR A 114 -2.79 -34.14 -1.02
N LYS A 115 -2.37 -32.91 -0.69
CA LYS A 115 -3.25 -31.91 -0.10
C LYS A 115 -4.37 -31.50 -1.06
N LEU A 116 -4.01 -31.20 -2.31
CA LEU A 116 -4.95 -30.78 -3.35
C LEU A 116 -5.95 -31.88 -3.76
N SER A 117 -5.62 -33.17 -3.56
CA SER A 117 -6.53 -34.28 -3.87
C SER A 117 -7.68 -34.43 -2.88
N THR A 118 -7.59 -33.75 -1.72
CA THR A 118 -8.63 -33.79 -0.69
C THR A 118 -9.49 -32.51 -0.74
N PRO A 119 -10.82 -32.60 -0.54
CA PRO A 119 -11.66 -31.41 -0.42
C PRO A 119 -11.26 -30.60 0.81
N LYS A 120 -11.34 -29.27 0.71
CA LYS A 120 -11.11 -28.36 1.83
C LYS A 120 -12.30 -28.39 2.78
N GLU A 121 -12.11 -28.92 4.00
CA GLU A 121 -13.18 -29.01 5.02
C GLU A 121 -13.81 -27.66 5.38
N LYS A 122 -12.97 -26.62 5.45
CA LYS A 122 -13.39 -25.24 5.78
C LYS A 122 -12.85 -24.29 4.71
N PRO A 123 -13.59 -24.10 3.61
CA PRO A 123 -13.24 -23.15 2.57
C PRO A 123 -13.06 -21.75 3.14
N LYS A 124 -12.01 -21.06 2.70
CA LYS A 124 -11.76 -19.66 3.03
C LYS A 124 -12.84 -18.81 2.38
N LYS A 125 -13.45 -17.93 3.18
CA LYS A 125 -14.40 -16.94 2.71
C LYS A 125 -13.66 -15.65 2.39
N PRO A 126 -14.15 -14.83 1.43
CA PRO A 126 -13.62 -13.50 1.21
C PRO A 126 -13.57 -12.74 2.53
N LYS A 127 -12.42 -12.13 2.82
CA LYS A 127 -12.33 -11.20 3.94
C LYS A 127 -13.00 -9.91 3.50
N PRO A 128 -14.13 -9.48 4.12
CA PRO A 128 -14.71 -8.20 3.77
C PRO A 128 -13.69 -7.11 4.09
N ILE A 129 -13.24 -6.40 3.04
CA ILE A 129 -12.42 -5.21 3.19
C ILE A 129 -13.28 -4.19 3.93
N LYS A 130 -12.96 -3.92 5.20
CA LYS A 130 -13.61 -2.86 5.95
C LYS A 130 -12.95 -1.56 5.54
N PHE A 131 -13.53 -0.91 4.54
CA PHE A 131 -13.13 0.43 4.17
C PHE A 131 -13.14 1.33 5.41
N LYS A 132 -11.99 1.92 5.74
CA LYS A 132 -11.92 2.97 6.76
C LYS A 132 -11.92 4.31 6.04
N PRO A 133 -12.97 5.13 6.18
CA PRO A 133 -13.05 6.40 5.48
C PRO A 133 -11.92 7.32 5.91
N ALA A 134 -11.56 8.23 5.00
CA ALA A 134 -10.83 9.43 5.36
C ALA A 134 -11.56 10.18 6.49
N LEU A 135 -10.81 10.83 7.36
CA LEU A 135 -11.35 11.35 8.61
C LEU A 135 -12.10 12.67 8.42
N PHE A 136 -11.62 13.46 7.48
CA PHE A 136 -12.06 14.83 7.26
C PHE A 136 -12.53 15.02 5.83
N GLU A 137 -13.42 15.96 5.59
CA GLU A 137 -13.88 16.29 4.25
C GLU A 137 -12.99 17.36 3.62
N LYS A 138 -13.02 17.42 2.29
CA LYS A 138 -12.30 18.44 1.54
C LYS A 138 -12.72 19.84 2.00
N GLY A 139 -11.74 20.69 2.25
CA GLY A 139 -11.94 22.06 2.71
C GLY A 139 -12.01 22.22 4.22
N ASP A 140 -12.02 21.13 5.01
CA ASP A 140 -12.04 21.25 6.46
C ASP A 140 -10.81 21.99 6.98
N VAL A 141 -11.04 22.94 7.89
CA VAL A 141 -9.99 23.67 8.60
C VAL A 141 -9.92 23.13 10.02
N LEU A 142 -8.73 22.70 10.42
CA LEU A 142 -8.48 21.96 11.64
C LEU A 142 -7.63 22.81 12.59
N ALA A 143 -8.04 22.88 13.86
CA ALA A 143 -7.16 23.26 14.96
C ALA A 143 -6.56 22.00 15.59
N ILE A 144 -5.27 22.05 15.91
CA ILE A 144 -4.49 20.90 16.39
C ILE A 144 -3.83 21.27 17.71
N LEU A 145 -4.12 20.52 18.77
CA LEU A 145 -3.41 20.59 20.05
C LEU A 145 -2.14 19.72 20.01
N LEU A 146 -0.99 20.36 19.96
CA LEU A 146 0.32 19.72 19.87
C LEU A 146 0.68 18.99 21.17
N ASP A 147 1.68 18.12 21.11
CA ASP A 147 2.17 17.34 22.26
C ASP A 147 2.78 18.19 23.38
N ASP A 148 3.35 19.35 23.05
CA ASP A 148 3.84 20.36 23.98
C ASP A 148 2.74 21.26 24.60
N GLY A 149 1.48 21.08 24.17
CA GLY A 149 0.32 21.84 24.66
C GLY A 149 0.04 23.14 23.91
N SER A 150 0.86 23.52 22.93
CA SER A 150 0.58 24.62 22.02
C SER A 150 -0.40 24.20 20.91
N TYR A 151 -0.87 25.17 20.13
CA TYR A 151 -1.79 24.96 19.03
C TYR A 151 -1.16 25.25 17.67
N SER A 152 -1.52 24.41 16.71
CA SER A 152 -1.28 24.59 15.30
C SER A 152 -2.60 24.49 14.53
N GLY A 153 -2.55 24.62 13.21
CA GLY A 153 -3.70 24.42 12.36
C GLY A 153 -3.36 23.77 11.04
N ALA A 154 -4.38 23.29 10.35
CA ALA A 154 -4.22 22.63 9.06
C ALA A 154 -5.46 22.81 8.18
N VAL A 155 -5.28 22.57 6.89
CA VAL A 155 -6.36 22.59 5.89
C VAL A 155 -6.34 21.28 5.12
N VAL A 156 -7.51 20.66 4.98
CA VAL A 156 -7.71 19.45 4.19
C VAL A 156 -7.95 19.84 2.74
N LEU A 157 -7.05 19.44 1.86
CA LEU A 157 -7.05 19.78 0.44
C LEU A 157 -7.84 18.78 -0.39
N GLU A 158 -7.81 17.52 0.02
CA GLU A 158 -8.51 16.45 -0.68
C GLU A 158 -8.91 15.32 0.27
N ASN A 159 -9.99 14.63 -0.09
CA ASN A 159 -10.45 13.40 0.54
C ASN A 159 -10.63 12.34 -0.56
N LEU A 160 -9.73 11.36 -0.59
CA LEU A 160 -9.85 10.22 -1.47
C LEU A 160 -10.61 9.10 -0.75
N LYS A 161 -11.75 8.72 -1.32
CA LYS A 161 -12.65 7.70 -0.75
C LYS A 161 -12.40 6.29 -1.33
N ASP A 162 -11.58 6.15 -2.37
CA ASP A 162 -11.45 4.90 -3.14
C ASP A 162 -10.00 4.40 -3.29
N THR A 163 -9.09 4.73 -2.36
CA THR A 163 -7.67 4.34 -2.40
C THR A 163 -7.39 2.91 -1.89
N GLY A 164 -8.36 2.00 -1.96
CA GLY A 164 -8.23 0.61 -1.48
C GLY A 164 -8.86 0.39 -0.10
N GLU A 165 -8.11 -0.10 0.88
CA GLU A 165 -8.65 -0.43 2.23
C GLU A 165 -8.93 0.81 3.11
N TYR A 166 -8.30 1.94 2.78
CA TYR A 166 -8.31 3.17 3.57
C TYR A 166 -8.60 4.36 2.67
N GLY A 167 -9.41 5.31 3.12
CA GLY A 167 -9.45 6.64 2.56
C GLY A 167 -8.25 7.46 3.01
N GLU A 168 -7.92 8.49 2.25
CA GLU A 168 -6.77 9.36 2.50
C GLU A 168 -7.18 10.83 2.51
N ASN A 169 -6.57 11.60 3.41
CA ASN A 169 -6.67 13.06 3.40
C ASN A 169 -5.33 13.67 2.97
N PHE A 170 -5.35 14.51 1.94
CA PHE A 170 -4.21 15.38 1.64
C PHE A 170 -4.32 16.63 2.51
N ILE A 171 -3.35 16.86 3.38
CA ILE A 171 -3.44 17.92 4.40
C ILE A 171 -2.20 18.80 4.33
N VAL A 172 -2.39 20.12 4.35
CA VAL A 172 -1.34 21.10 4.60
C VAL A 172 -1.41 21.59 6.04
N LYS A 173 -0.30 21.49 6.77
CA LYS A 173 -0.14 21.91 8.17
C LYS A 173 0.56 23.27 8.22
N ALA A 174 0.02 24.17 9.04
CA ALA A 174 0.58 25.50 9.29
C ALA A 174 1.69 25.45 10.34
N PHE A 175 2.75 26.23 10.12
CA PHE A 175 3.81 26.42 11.10
C PHE A 175 3.39 27.40 12.20
N MET A 176 2.90 26.87 13.31
CA MET A 176 2.33 27.65 14.42
C MET A 176 2.57 26.92 15.75
N ASN A 177 2.82 27.67 16.82
CA ASN A 177 2.94 27.18 18.21
C ASN A 177 2.19 28.16 19.13
N ASN A 178 0.88 28.33 18.90
CA ASN A 178 0.06 29.32 19.60
C ASN A 178 -0.34 28.82 21.00
N ASN A 179 -0.41 29.71 21.99
CA ASN A 179 -0.92 29.35 23.32
C ASN A 179 -2.44 29.12 23.33
N GLU A 180 -3.15 29.71 22.37
CA GLU A 180 -4.59 29.61 22.22
C GLU A 180 -4.94 28.98 20.87
N LYS A 181 -6.17 28.45 20.79
CA LYS A 181 -6.71 27.85 19.57
C LYS A 181 -6.70 28.90 18.43
N PRO A 182 -6.07 28.60 17.28
CA PRO A 182 -5.97 29.56 16.19
C PRO A 182 -7.31 29.75 15.47
N THR A 183 -7.49 30.95 14.94
CA THR A 183 -8.56 31.28 13.99
C THR A 183 -8.21 30.80 12.59
N ILE A 184 -9.23 30.65 11.73
CA ILE A 184 -9.04 30.28 10.32
C ILE A 184 -8.09 31.28 9.61
N LEU A 185 -8.23 32.58 9.87
CA LEU A 185 -7.40 33.60 9.23
C LEU A 185 -5.92 33.49 9.65
N GLU A 186 -5.64 33.14 10.90
CA GLU A 186 -4.27 32.93 11.37
C GLU A 186 -3.63 31.71 10.69
N ILE A 187 -4.39 30.62 10.55
CA ILE A 187 -3.92 29.41 9.84
C ILE A 187 -3.60 29.75 8.38
N LEU A 188 -4.50 30.44 7.68
CA LEU A 188 -4.33 30.78 6.27
C LEU A 188 -3.14 31.72 6.02
N ASN A 189 -2.84 32.62 6.95
CA ASN A 189 -1.74 33.57 6.81
C ASN A 189 -0.40 33.04 7.32
N SER A 190 -0.39 31.89 8.01
CA SER A 190 0.81 31.25 8.52
C SER A 190 1.68 30.65 7.41
N ASN A 191 2.98 30.52 7.67
CA ASN A 191 3.88 29.72 6.85
C ASN A 191 3.42 28.25 6.81
N VAL A 192 3.76 27.55 5.74
CA VAL A 192 3.54 26.10 5.63
C VAL A 192 4.63 25.38 6.41
N TYR A 193 4.23 24.49 7.32
CA TYR A 193 5.15 23.58 7.99
C TYR A 193 5.41 22.36 7.11
N ASP A 194 4.35 21.61 6.81
CA ASP A 194 4.40 20.34 6.11
C ASP A 194 3.12 20.13 5.28
N TYR A 195 3.16 19.25 4.29
CA TYR A 195 1.98 18.78 3.58
C TYR A 195 2.18 17.33 3.11
N ALA A 196 1.20 16.48 3.37
CA ALA A 196 1.33 15.04 3.14
C ALA A 196 -0.03 14.35 3.03
N TRP A 197 -0.03 13.12 2.53
CA TRP A 197 -1.18 12.23 2.60
C TRP A 197 -1.24 11.53 3.96
N TYR A 198 -2.44 11.53 4.57
CA TYR A 198 -2.73 10.89 5.84
C TYR A 198 -3.81 9.84 5.68
N MET A 199 -3.47 8.57 5.96
CA MET A 199 -4.38 7.44 5.78
C MET A 199 -5.40 7.32 6.92
N GLY A 200 -6.57 6.76 6.60
CA GLY A 200 -7.71 6.51 7.49
C GLY A 200 -7.50 5.48 8.62
N PHE A 201 -6.26 5.27 9.08
CA PHE A 201 -5.93 4.34 10.18
C PHE A 201 -4.92 4.92 11.17
N HIS A 202 -4.77 4.27 12.32
CA HIS A 202 -3.95 4.71 13.48
C HIS A 202 -4.24 6.12 14.05
N TYR A 203 -5.25 6.82 13.55
CA TYR A 203 -5.63 8.16 14.03
C TYR A 203 -6.30 8.20 15.42
N LYS A 204 -6.89 7.09 15.87
CA LYS A 204 -7.78 7.06 17.05
C LYS A 204 -7.14 7.62 18.33
N LYS A 205 -5.82 7.49 18.48
CA LYS A 205 -5.07 8.03 19.61
C LYS A 205 -4.96 9.57 19.56
N TYR A 206 -4.99 10.15 18.36
CA TYR A 206 -4.67 11.54 18.09
C TYR A 206 -5.91 12.40 17.82
N ILE A 207 -7.02 11.81 17.41
CA ILE A 207 -8.24 12.53 17.00
C ILE A 207 -8.80 13.48 18.08
N LYS A 208 -8.62 13.15 19.37
CA LYS A 208 -9.06 14.02 20.48
C LYS A 208 -8.30 15.35 20.55
N ARG A 209 -7.17 15.46 19.85
CA ARG A 209 -6.34 16.68 19.74
C ARG A 209 -6.69 17.51 18.51
N ILE A 210 -7.60 17.04 17.66
CA ILE A 210 -7.93 17.67 16.39
C ILE A 210 -9.39 18.10 16.44
N GLU A 211 -9.64 19.36 16.16
CA GLU A 211 -10.98 19.94 16.13
C GLU A 211 -11.20 20.64 14.78
N GLN A 212 -12.31 20.33 14.12
CA GLN A 212 -12.73 21.09 12.94
C GLN A 212 -13.29 22.44 13.40
N ILE A 213 -12.67 23.53 12.93
CA ILE A 213 -13.04 24.90 13.29
C ILE A 213 -13.67 25.68 12.14
N GLY A 214 -13.76 25.07 10.95
CA GLY A 214 -14.42 25.66 9.79
C GLY A 214 -14.26 24.81 8.53
N ASN A 215 -14.71 25.38 7.42
CA ASN A 215 -14.57 24.81 6.09
C ASN A 215 -14.32 25.94 5.09
N ILE A 216 -13.45 25.70 4.11
CA ILE A 216 -13.13 26.63 3.02
C ILE A 216 -13.22 25.92 1.67
N LYS A 217 -13.53 26.67 0.62
CA LYS A 217 -13.57 26.11 -0.73
C LYS A 217 -12.13 25.86 -1.23
N ILE A 218 -11.86 24.62 -1.65
CA ILE A 218 -10.63 24.24 -2.35
C ILE A 218 -10.98 24.03 -3.82
N GLU A 219 -10.33 24.78 -4.71
CA GLU A 219 -10.69 24.81 -6.13
C GLU A 219 -10.12 23.65 -6.93
N PHE A 220 -8.96 23.11 -6.51
CA PHE A 220 -8.26 22.07 -7.23
C PHE A 220 -8.59 20.68 -6.68
N GLU A 221 -8.57 19.69 -7.56
CA GLU A 221 -8.61 18.27 -7.22
C GLU A 221 -7.19 17.71 -7.18
N TYR A 222 -6.95 16.81 -6.24
CA TYR A 222 -5.66 16.14 -6.07
C TYR A 222 -5.85 14.63 -6.13
N ASP A 223 -4.81 13.92 -6.55
CA ASP A 223 -4.76 12.46 -6.54
C ASP A 223 -3.49 11.99 -5.82
N SER A 224 -3.50 10.75 -5.33
CA SER A 224 -2.39 10.19 -4.54
C SER A 224 -1.12 9.89 -5.36
N SER A 225 -1.19 9.96 -6.70
CA SER A 225 -0.04 9.90 -7.60
C SER A 225 0.56 11.28 -7.92
N GLY A 226 -0.13 12.35 -7.50
CA GLY A 226 0.19 13.74 -7.70
C GLY A 226 1.05 14.34 -6.58
N PRO A 227 1.02 15.66 -6.37
CA PRO A 227 1.83 16.31 -5.36
C PRO A 227 1.46 15.84 -3.96
N GLY A 228 2.46 15.74 -3.10
CA GLY A 228 2.30 15.23 -1.74
C GLY A 228 2.61 13.75 -1.59
N THR A 229 3.26 13.10 -2.57
CA THR A 229 3.52 11.63 -2.65
C THR A 229 4.12 10.97 -1.41
N THR A 230 4.53 11.74 -0.40
CA THR A 230 4.93 11.24 0.91
C THR A 230 3.70 11.04 1.81
N HIS A 231 3.49 9.81 2.25
CA HIS A 231 2.58 9.52 3.36
C HIS A 231 3.22 9.88 4.69
N SER A 232 2.43 10.51 5.57
CA SER A 232 2.87 10.89 6.93
C SER A 232 1.98 10.25 7.98
N GLY A 233 2.52 10.10 9.19
CA GLY A 233 1.83 9.48 10.31
C GLY A 233 1.03 10.48 11.13
N TRP A 234 -0.07 10.05 11.75
CA TRP A 234 -0.82 10.91 12.68
C TRP A 234 -0.02 11.35 13.93
N VAL A 235 1.10 10.67 14.24
CA VAL A 235 2.01 11.08 15.31
C VAL A 235 2.72 12.40 14.98
N SER A 236 3.29 12.52 13.77
CA SER A 236 3.96 13.74 13.30
C SER A 236 2.97 14.88 13.11
N PHE A 237 1.72 14.56 12.76
CA PHE A 237 0.65 15.55 12.63
C PHE A 237 0.44 16.36 13.92
N VAL A 238 0.48 15.69 15.08
CA VAL A 238 0.28 16.34 16.40
C VAL A 238 1.59 16.66 17.14
N SER A 239 2.75 16.38 16.56
CA SER A 239 4.04 16.76 17.17
C SER A 239 4.26 18.27 17.09
N SER A 240 4.87 18.81 18.14
CA SER A 240 5.35 20.20 18.23
C SER A 240 6.17 20.57 17.00
N ASN A 241 5.96 21.79 16.49
CA ASN A 241 6.70 22.24 15.31
C ASN A 241 8.09 22.75 15.72
N ASN A 242 9.13 22.30 15.01
CA ASN A 242 10.51 22.75 15.24
C ASN A 242 10.93 23.76 14.17
N GLU A 243 11.36 24.95 14.60
CA GLU A 243 11.83 26.05 13.73
C GLU A 243 12.98 25.66 12.80
N ASN A 244 13.80 24.68 13.18
CA ASN A 244 14.92 24.16 12.38
C ASN A 244 14.58 22.84 11.67
N SER A 245 13.29 22.53 11.49
CA SER A 245 12.89 21.30 10.78
C SER A 245 13.19 21.39 9.29
N TYR A 246 13.61 20.27 8.72
CA TYR A 246 13.85 20.11 7.29
C TYR A 246 12.62 20.50 6.45
N GLN A 247 11.40 20.21 6.93
CA GLN A 247 10.16 20.56 6.27
C GLN A 247 9.98 22.08 6.10
N ILE A 248 10.32 22.87 7.12
CA ILE A 248 10.26 24.34 7.03
C ILE A 248 11.26 24.85 5.99
N GLU A 249 12.49 24.33 5.97
CA GLU A 249 13.50 24.76 5.00
C GLU A 249 13.10 24.43 3.55
N GLU A 250 12.48 23.27 3.33
CA GLU A 250 11.91 22.85 2.05
C GLU A 250 10.74 23.76 1.62
N ASN A 251 9.96 24.23 2.58
CA ASN A 251 8.73 24.99 2.36
C ASN A 251 8.88 26.51 2.47
N LYS A 252 10.08 27.01 2.80
CA LYS A 252 10.34 28.44 3.03
C LYS A 252 9.99 29.37 1.85
N ASP A 253 10.03 28.84 0.62
CA ASP A 253 9.70 29.62 -0.57
C ASP A 253 8.16 29.73 -0.80
N ILE A 254 7.33 29.08 0.02
CA ILE A 254 5.87 29.24 0.03
C ILE A 254 5.54 30.41 0.96
N LYS A 255 4.85 31.43 0.44
CA LYS A 255 4.57 32.65 1.22
C LYS A 255 3.75 32.37 2.48
N ASN A 256 2.68 31.59 2.34
CA ASN A 256 1.80 31.15 3.44
C ASN A 256 0.85 30.04 2.96
N VAL A 257 0.07 29.46 3.87
CA VAL A 257 -0.94 28.44 3.58
C VAL A 257 -1.89 28.93 2.48
N ASN A 258 -2.40 30.17 2.53
CA ASN A 258 -3.31 30.69 1.51
C ASN A 258 -2.70 30.67 0.09
N SER A 259 -1.41 31.03 -0.02
CA SER A 259 -0.69 30.93 -1.30
C SER A 259 -0.49 29.48 -1.75
N PHE A 260 -0.36 28.54 -0.81
CA PHE A 260 -0.30 27.11 -1.11
C PHE A 260 -1.62 26.59 -1.67
N LEU A 261 -2.75 26.98 -1.07
CA LEU A 261 -4.10 26.59 -1.53
C LEU A 261 -4.40 27.03 -2.96
N SER A 262 -3.70 28.07 -3.43
CA SER A 262 -3.85 28.64 -4.77
C SER A 262 -2.96 27.95 -5.81
N MET A 263 -2.08 27.02 -5.42
CA MET A 263 -1.18 26.32 -6.32
C MET A 263 -1.89 25.18 -7.04
N THR A 264 -1.71 25.13 -8.36
CA THR A 264 -2.19 24.03 -9.18
C THR A 264 -1.44 22.73 -8.84
N PRO A 265 -2.05 21.56 -9.09
CA PRO A 265 -1.35 20.29 -8.92
C PRO A 265 -0.02 20.22 -9.69
N SER A 266 0.03 20.74 -10.92
CA SER A 266 1.26 20.77 -11.72
C SER A 266 2.39 21.60 -11.09
N GLU A 267 2.07 22.74 -10.46
CA GLU A 267 3.04 23.59 -9.78
C GLU A 267 3.63 22.91 -8.54
N LEU A 268 2.77 22.26 -7.75
CA LEU A 268 3.19 21.50 -6.57
C LEU A 268 4.05 20.28 -6.95
N ALA A 269 3.68 19.55 -8.00
CA ALA A 269 4.46 18.40 -8.50
C ALA A 269 5.86 18.84 -8.96
N LYS A 270 5.95 19.96 -9.69
CA LYS A 270 7.23 20.55 -10.11
C LYS A 270 8.07 20.92 -8.89
N ARG A 271 7.47 21.56 -7.88
CA ARG A 271 8.15 21.96 -6.64
C ARG A 271 8.74 20.75 -5.91
N GLN A 272 7.98 19.68 -5.74
CA GLN A 272 8.48 18.46 -5.08
C GLN A 272 9.67 17.86 -5.83
N LYS A 273 9.60 17.81 -7.16
CA LYS A 273 10.70 17.32 -8.00
C LYS A 273 11.96 18.17 -7.85
N GLU A 274 11.81 19.48 -7.69
CA GLU A 274 12.92 20.40 -7.42
C GLU A 274 13.48 20.27 -6.00
N SER A 275 12.64 20.01 -5.01
CA SER A 275 13.07 19.73 -3.64
C SER A 275 13.88 18.44 -3.55
N LEU A 276 13.37 17.33 -4.10
CA LEU A 276 14.09 16.05 -4.17
C LEU A 276 15.47 16.19 -4.84
N LYS A 277 15.58 17.02 -5.89
CA LYS A 277 16.87 17.33 -6.54
C LYS A 277 17.82 18.13 -5.64
N ARG A 278 17.32 18.94 -4.71
CA ARG A 278 18.15 19.67 -3.73
C ARG A 278 18.69 18.70 -2.68
N ILE A 279 17.87 17.77 -2.18
CA ILE A 279 18.28 16.73 -1.21
C ILE A 279 19.39 15.85 -1.80
N LEU A 280 19.18 15.35 -3.04
CA LEU A 280 20.13 14.45 -3.71
C LEU A 280 21.45 15.13 -4.16
N ARG A 281 21.59 16.45 -3.98
CA ARG A 281 22.80 17.21 -4.31
C ARG A 281 23.71 17.46 -3.10
N TYR A 282 23.32 17.02 -1.90
CA TYR A 282 24.19 17.00 -0.73
C TYR A 282 24.74 15.58 -0.53
N PRO A 283 26.07 15.36 -0.59
CA PRO A 283 26.70 14.08 -0.29
C PRO A 283 26.64 13.71 1.19
#